data_AF-A0A951EXE3-F1
#
_entry.id   AF-A0A951EXE3-F1
#
_cell.length_a   1.000
_cell.length_b   1.000
_cell.length_c   1.000
_cell.angle_alpha   90.00
_cell.angle_beta   90.00
_cell.angle_gamma   90.00
#
_symmetry.space_group_name_H-M   'P 1'
#
loop_
_entity.id
_entity.type
_entity.pdbx_description
1 polymer ?
#
loop_
_entity_poly.entity_id
_entity_poly.type
_entity_poly.pdbx_seq_one_letter_code
_entity_poly.pdbx_strand_id
1 'polypeptide(L)'
;MTTVTQEIVLTDVLDLLQQLARDWEYSGEITPDTWLFGDLGFESIDAVILASFVQEHYGRPFPFPELLAEIGQRQVKDLKIRELVEFIYQHLNRTANGAAQ
;
A
#
# COMPACT_ATOMS: atom_id res chain seq x y z
N MET A 1 7.52 -22.57 -5.96
CA MET A 1 7.09 -21.30 -6.60
C MET A 1 6.00 -20.73 -5.72
N THR A 2 6.32 -19.78 -4.84
CA THR A 2 5.33 -19.15 -3.96
C THR A 2 4.71 -18.00 -4.74
N THR A 3 3.57 -18.24 -5.37
CA THR A 3 2.76 -17.20 -6.02
C THR A 3 2.14 -16.35 -4.92
N VAL A 4 2.57 -15.08 -4.83
CA VAL A 4 1.93 -14.10 -3.94
C VAL A 4 0.55 -13.77 -4.50
N THR A 5 -0.50 -14.04 -3.73
CA THR A 5 -1.89 -13.72 -4.08
C THR A 5 -2.29 -12.34 -3.57
N GLN A 6 -3.32 -11.75 -4.17
CA GLN A 6 -3.85 -10.45 -3.72
C GLN A 6 -4.34 -10.48 -2.27
N GLU A 7 -4.86 -11.62 -1.79
CA GLU A 7 -5.29 -11.80 -0.40
C GLU A 7 -4.13 -11.71 0.60
N ILE A 8 -2.97 -12.27 0.24
CA ILE A 8 -1.75 -12.17 1.06
C ILE A 8 -1.33 -10.70 1.14
N VAL A 9 -1.22 -10.04 -0.02
CA VAL A 9 -0.85 -8.61 -0.07
C VAL A 9 -1.83 -7.74 0.70
N LEU A 10 -3.13 -8.01 0.60
CA LEU A 10 -4.15 -7.30 1.38
C LEU A 10 -3.92 -7.48 2.87
N THR A 11 -3.68 -8.72 3.31
CA THR A 11 -3.45 -9.03 4.72
C THR A 11 -2.19 -8.31 5.24
N ASP A 12 -1.09 -8.36 4.49
CA ASP A 12 0.15 -7.68 4.85
C ASP A 12 -0.03 -6.15 4.92
N VAL A 13 -0.71 -5.55 3.93
CA VAL A 13 -0.97 -4.10 3.92
C VAL A 13 -1.90 -3.70 5.07
N LEU A 14 -2.94 -4.48 5.37
CA LEU A 14 -3.83 -4.22 6.50
C LEU A 14 -3.09 -4.34 7.84
N ASP A 15 -2.21 -5.33 8.00
CA ASP A 15 -1.41 -5.49 9.20
C ASP A 15 -0.45 -4.31 9.39
N LEU A 16 0.27 -3.90 8.34
CA LEU A 16 1.14 -2.72 8.36
C LEU A 16 0.36 -1.44 8.70
N LEU A 17 -0.83 -1.28 8.11
CA LEU A 17 -1.72 -0.18 8.42
C LEU A 17 -2.22 -0.23 9.85
N GLN A 18 -2.56 -1.40 10.40
CA GLN A 18 -2.94 -1.56 11.80
C GLN A 18 -1.78 -1.25 12.75
N GLN A 19 -0.55 -1.62 12.38
CA GLN A 19 0.64 -1.31 13.17
C GLN A 19 0.90 0.19 13.23
N LEU A 20 0.91 0.87 12.08
CA LEU A 20 0.93 2.34 12.02
C LEU A 20 -0.27 2.90 12.80
N ALA A 21 -1.42 2.22 12.68
CA ALA A 21 -2.64 2.72 13.28
C ALA A 21 -2.74 2.58 14.79
N ARG A 22 -1.88 1.75 15.36
CA ARG A 22 -1.75 1.61 16.79
C ARG A 22 -0.91 2.74 17.38
N ASP A 23 0.06 3.24 16.62
CA ASP A 23 0.95 4.32 17.05
C ASP A 23 0.18 5.63 17.28
N TRP A 24 -0.84 5.89 16.46
CA TRP A 24 -1.69 7.09 16.54
C TRP A 24 -3.04 6.85 17.27
N GLU A 25 -3.19 5.72 17.99
CA GLU A 25 -4.41 5.31 18.74
C GLU A 25 -5.74 5.20 17.94
N TYR A 26 -5.70 4.85 16.66
CA TYR A 26 -6.92 4.68 15.85
C TYR A 26 -7.54 3.32 16.11
N SER A 27 -8.83 3.34 16.46
CA SER A 27 -9.60 2.13 16.79
C SER A 27 -10.66 1.79 15.74
N GLY A 28 -10.62 2.45 14.57
CA GLY A 28 -11.56 2.18 13.48
C GLY A 28 -11.25 0.89 12.73
N GLU A 29 -12.25 0.34 12.06
CA GLU A 29 -12.07 -0.83 11.19
C GLU A 29 -11.38 -0.39 9.88
N ILE A 30 -10.22 -0.96 9.60
CA ILE A 30 -9.50 -0.73 8.35
C ILE A 30 -9.92 -1.79 7.34
N THR A 31 -10.56 -1.38 6.26
CA THR A 31 -11.12 -2.27 5.22
C THR A 31 -10.48 -1.97 3.86
N PRO A 32 -10.52 -2.87 2.86
CA PRO A 32 -10.03 -2.58 1.51
C PRO A 32 -10.69 -1.37 0.84
N ASP A 33 -11.89 -0.96 1.28
CA ASP A 33 -12.60 0.20 0.77
C ASP A 33 -12.31 1.49 1.53
N THR A 34 -11.55 1.41 2.63
CA THR A 34 -11.08 2.55 3.42
C THR A 34 -10.14 3.43 2.60
N TRP A 35 -10.29 4.74 2.78
CA TRP A 35 -9.52 5.79 2.13
C TRP A 35 -8.36 6.21 3.02
N LEU A 36 -7.13 6.18 2.52
CA LEU A 36 -5.95 6.54 3.31
C LEU A 36 -6.03 8.00 3.80
N PHE A 37 -6.32 8.95 2.92
CA PHE A 37 -6.28 10.37 3.28
C PHE A 37 -7.61 10.83 3.89
N GLY A 38 -8.73 10.36 3.36
CA GLY A 38 -10.06 10.82 3.75
C GLY A 38 -10.65 10.10 4.97
N ASP A 39 -10.36 8.81 5.15
CA ASP A 39 -10.92 8.01 6.24
C ASP A 39 -9.92 7.86 7.39
N LEU A 40 -8.65 7.51 7.07
CA LEU A 40 -7.60 7.41 8.09
C LEU A 40 -6.94 8.76 8.41
N GLY A 41 -7.13 9.79 7.57
CA GLY A 41 -6.49 11.07 7.78
C GLY A 41 -4.99 11.07 7.48
N PHE A 42 -4.47 10.12 6.69
CA PHE A 42 -3.07 10.11 6.27
C PHE A 42 -2.71 11.45 5.64
N GLU A 43 -1.55 11.98 5.99
CA GLU A 43 -0.89 13.01 5.23
C GLU A 43 0.07 12.39 4.20
N SER A 44 0.60 13.23 3.31
CA SER A 44 1.60 12.80 2.32
C SER A 44 2.82 12.12 2.97
N ILE A 45 3.15 12.47 4.22
CA ILE A 45 4.27 11.88 4.94
C ILE A 45 3.94 10.47 5.45
N ASP A 46 2.73 10.23 5.95
CA ASP A 46 2.27 8.91 6.39
C ASP A 46 2.25 7.92 5.22
N ALA A 47 1.88 8.39 4.03
CA ALA A 47 1.93 7.57 2.83
C ALA A 47 3.37 7.16 2.44
N VAL A 48 4.36 8.05 2.65
CA VAL A 48 5.79 7.74 2.43
C VAL A 48 6.32 6.79 3.51
N ILE A 49 5.85 6.93 4.75
CA ILE A 49 6.19 6.02 5.85
C ILE A 49 5.63 4.63 5.55
N LEU A 50 4.34 4.51 5.23
CA LEU A 50 3.71 3.25 4.81
C LEU A 50 4.44 2.60 3.63
N ALA A 51 4.80 3.40 2.62
CA ALA A 51 5.60 2.93 1.50
C ALA A 51 6.94 2.32 1.94
N SER A 52 7.60 2.94 2.93
CA SER A 52 8.85 2.42 3.50
C SER A 52 8.61 1.09 4.24
N PHE A 53 7.59 1.01 5.08
CA PHE A 53 7.19 -0.23 5.77
C PHE A 53 6.89 -1.37 4.81
N VAL A 54 6.15 -1.12 3.73
CA VAL A 54 5.87 -2.10 2.68
C VAL A 54 7.18 -2.55 2.02
N GLN A 55 8.06 -1.62 1.65
CA GLN A 55 9.33 -1.95 1.01
C GLN A 55 10.23 -2.79 1.92
N GLU A 56 10.28 -2.49 3.22
CA GLU A 56 11.02 -3.28 4.20
C GLU A 56 10.40 -4.68 4.38
N HIS A 57 9.08 -4.77 4.48
CA HIS A 57 8.36 -6.03 4.61
C HIS A 57 8.65 -6.98 3.43
N TYR A 58 8.59 -6.48 2.20
CA TYR A 58 8.87 -7.28 1.00
C TYR A 58 10.37 -7.31 0.62
N GLY A 59 11.23 -6.57 1.33
CA GLY A 59 12.66 -6.48 1.05
C GLY A 59 13.01 -5.94 -0.34
N ARG A 60 12.16 -5.10 -0.94
CA ARG A 60 12.35 -4.59 -2.31
C ARG A 60 11.76 -3.19 -2.50
N PRO A 61 12.35 -2.37 -3.38
CA PRO A 61 11.81 -1.06 -3.69
C PRO A 61 10.55 -1.15 -4.56
N PHE A 62 9.61 -0.25 -4.32
CA PHE A 62 8.41 -0.07 -5.13
C PHE A 62 8.30 1.40 -5.58
N PRO A 63 7.75 1.69 -6.77
CA PRO A 63 7.62 3.05 -7.28
C PRO A 63 6.44 3.80 -6.63
N PHE A 64 6.39 3.83 -5.30
CA PHE A 64 5.45 4.64 -4.51
C PHE A 64 5.46 6.13 -4.87
N PRO A 65 6.61 6.76 -5.16
CA PRO A 65 6.63 8.16 -5.60
C PRO A 65 5.79 8.40 -6.86
N GLU A 66 5.76 7.44 -7.79
CA GLU A 66 4.95 7.53 -9.01
C GLU A 66 3.46 7.40 -8.66
N LEU A 67 3.10 6.44 -7.81
CA LEU A 67 1.72 6.27 -7.32
C LEU A 67 1.21 7.54 -6.63
N LEU A 68 2.01 8.14 -5.73
CA LEU A 68 1.67 9.38 -5.04
C LEU A 68 1.58 10.58 -5.98
N ALA A 69 2.47 10.68 -6.97
CA ALA A 69 2.40 11.71 -7.99
C ALA A 69 1.10 11.60 -8.80
N GLU A 70 0.70 10.39 -9.20
CA GLU A 70 -0.56 10.15 -9.90
C GLU A 70 -1.76 10.56 -9.04
N ILE A 71 -1.79 10.20 -7.75
CA ILE A 71 -2.85 10.61 -6.80
C ILE A 71 -2.90 12.14 -6.68
N GLY A 72 -1.74 12.80 -6.62
CA GLY A 72 -1.65 14.26 -6.57
C GLY A 72 -2.21 14.95 -7.82
N GLN A 73 -2.20 14.28 -8.97
CA GLN A 73 -2.79 14.75 -10.24
C GLN A 73 -4.29 14.43 -10.37
N ARG A 74 -4.81 13.46 -9.61
CA ARG A 74 -6.24 13.10 -9.62
C ARG A 74 -7.07 14.22 -8.96
N GLN A 75 -8.33 14.34 -9.39
CA GLN A 75 -9.28 15.26 -8.76
C GLN A 75 -9.56 14.89 -7.29
N VAL A 76 -9.51 13.59 -6.99
CA VAL A 76 -9.57 13.04 -5.63
C VAL A 76 -8.16 12.64 -5.23
N LYS A 77 -7.54 13.43 -4.35
CA LYS A 77 -6.20 13.18 -3.80
C LYS A 77 -6.24 12.14 -2.71
N ASP A 78 -6.89 11.03 -3.01
CA ASP A 78 -7.13 9.96 -2.06
C ASP A 78 -6.83 8.60 -2.67
N LEU A 79 -6.39 7.67 -1.84
CA LEU A 79 -5.98 6.34 -2.23
C LEU A 79 -6.71 5.33 -1.37
N LYS A 80 -7.46 4.44 -2.02
CA LYS A 80 -8.07 3.30 -1.33
C LYS A 80 -7.05 2.22 -1.07
N ILE A 81 -7.24 1.49 0.02
CA ILE A 81 -6.39 0.34 0.38
C ILE A 81 -6.37 -0.71 -0.75
N ARG A 82 -7.52 -1.01 -1.36
CA ARG A 82 -7.58 -1.94 -2.51
C ARG A 82 -6.68 -1.52 -3.67
N GLU A 83 -6.60 -0.23 -3.99
CA GLU A 83 -5.77 0.27 -5.10
C GLU A 83 -4.28 0.10 -4.77
N LEU A 84 -3.91 0.35 -3.51
CA LEU A 84 -2.56 0.11 -3.01
C LEU A 84 -2.19 -1.38 -3.11
N VAL A 85 -3.09 -2.26 -2.68
CA VAL A 85 -2.91 -3.71 -2.73
C VAL A 85 -2.76 -4.19 -4.18
N GLU A 86 -3.61 -3.71 -5.09
CA GLU A 86 -3.52 -4.02 -6.51
C GLU A 86 -2.18 -3.58 -7.10
N PHE A 87 -1.72 -2.37 -6.76
CA PHE A 87 -0.42 -1.87 -7.19
C PHE A 87 0.72 -2.79 -6.74
N ILE A 88 0.79 -3.13 -5.44
CA ILE A 88 1.84 -4.01 -4.90
C ILE A 88 1.75 -5.39 -5.57
N TYR A 89 0.56 -5.98 -5.66
CA TYR A 89 0.34 -7.29 -6.27
C TYR A 89 0.82 -7.33 -7.73
N GLN A 90 0.50 -6.32 -8.53
CA GLN A 90 0.94 -6.20 -9.92
C GLN A 90 2.46 -6.11 -9.99
N HIS A 91 3.12 -5.32 -9.14
CA HIS A 91 4.57 -5.20 -9.12
C HIS A 91 5.29 -6.47 -8.64
N LEU A 92 4.71 -7.20 -7.67
CA LEU A 92 5.23 -8.47 -7.21
C LEU A 92 5.19 -9.53 -8.32
N ASN A 93 4.07 -9.65 -9.02
CA ASN A 93 3.86 -10.63 -10.09
C ASN A 93 4.57 -10.25 -11.41
N ARG A 94 4.68 -8.95 -11.71
CA ARG A 94 5.41 -8.47 -12.89
C ARG A 94 6.90 -8.77 -12.80
N THR A 95 7.49 -8.63 -11.62
CA THR A 95 8.92 -8.95 -11.41
C THR A 95 9.18 -10.46 -11.48
N ALA A 96 8.23 -11.30 -11.04
CA ALA A 96 8.33 -12.76 -11.22
C ALA A 96 8.41 -13.17 -12.70
N ASN A 97 7.75 -12.43 -13.60
CA ASN A 97 7.83 -12.63 -15.05
C ASN A 97 9.02 -11.91 -15.73
N GLY A 98 9.56 -10.86 -15.11
CA GLY A 98 10.66 -10.05 -15.67
C GLY A 98 12.08 -10.58 -15.39
N ALA A 99 12.25 -11.51 -14.45
CA ALA A 99 13.55 -12.10 -14.11
C ALA A 99 13.95 -13.30 -15.00
N ALA A 100 13.22 -13.54 -16.09
CA ALA A 100 13.49 -14.60 -17.06
C ALA A 100 13.55 -14.02 -18.48
N GLN A 101 14.50 -13.13 -18.76
CA GLN A 101 14.89 -12.74 -20.13
C GLN A 101 16.40 -12.59 -20.23
#